data_AF-A0A495SGJ3-F1
#
_entry.id   AF-A0A495SGJ3-F1
#
_cell.length_a   1.000
_cell.length_b   1.000
_cell.length_c   1.000
_cell.angle_alpha   90.00
_cell.angle_beta   90.00
_cell.angle_gamma   90.00
#
_symmetry.space_group_name_H-M   'P 1'
#
loop_
_entity.id
_entity.type
_entity.pdbx_description
1 polymer ?
#
loop_
_entity_poly.entity_id
_entity_poly.type
_entity_poly.pdbx_seq_one_letter_code
_entity_poly.pdbx_strand_id
1 'polypeptide(L)'
;MKQVFALIIVLFSILSCSKTDETLDDKTSKTASKKVEFGFTYADFNVVHDTIKKGDTFGTILQKQNIGNKKVYDIIEKVKDTFDVRIMRFDKPYTLLRSRHKKNELQVFIYQPNALNYYVIDLRDTTVTAYKKTRPIKIKQRTIGGLLKGSLSETLESARVEGALASRISKIFAWSIDFFKLKKGDRFALTFTERYINDTIYDGVDSLQAAFFEYKGKIIYAFPFAQNPSSDKVEYYDEDGKTLKNFFLKTPIKFSRISSRFTSNRFHPVQHTWKAHKGTDYAAPYGTPITTTAAGVVEQTGFTTGNGNFVKVKHNSTYSTQYLHMSRILVRRGQHVIQGQVIGRVGSTGLATGPHVCYRFWKNGVQVDALKLKLPNGEPMNSSSKKRFLKQIEPLKRELDSVANL
;
A
#
# COMPACT_ATOMS: atom_id res chain seq x y z
N MET A 1 -66.90 -54.27 -28.54
CA MET A 1 -66.09 -53.34 -29.35
C MET A 1 -64.86 -54.08 -29.86
N LYS A 2 -64.76 -54.17 -31.19
CA LYS A 2 -63.68 -54.64 -32.10
C LYS A 2 -62.33 -54.97 -31.41
N GLN A 3 -61.95 -56.25 -31.27
CA GLN A 3 -61.18 -57.11 -32.20
C GLN A 3 -59.75 -56.59 -32.53
N VAL A 4 -58.72 -57.42 -32.28
CA VAL A 4 -57.80 -58.03 -33.29
C VAL A 4 -56.38 -58.33 -32.71
N PHE A 5 -56.03 -59.63 -32.81
CA PHE A 5 -54.74 -60.29 -33.11
C PHE A 5 -53.48 -59.97 -32.29
N ALA A 6 -52.81 -60.93 -31.64
CA ALA A 6 -52.17 -62.19 -32.09
C ALA A 6 -50.65 -62.04 -32.32
N LEU A 7 -49.95 -62.95 -31.64
CA LEU A 7 -48.55 -63.34 -31.69
C LEU A 7 -47.93 -63.30 -33.10
N ILE A 8 -46.62 -63.00 -33.20
CA ILE A 8 -45.67 -63.74 -34.06
C ILE A 8 -44.22 -63.24 -33.79
N ILE A 9 -43.37 -64.18 -33.40
CA ILE A 9 -41.91 -64.13 -33.37
C ILE A 9 -41.43 -64.35 -34.80
N VAL A 10 -40.59 -63.47 -35.35
CA VAL A 10 -39.80 -63.78 -36.55
C VAL A 10 -38.36 -63.32 -36.39
N LEU A 11 -37.51 -64.33 -36.35
CA LEU A 11 -36.09 -64.33 -36.63
C LEU A 11 -35.88 -64.06 -38.13
N PHE A 12 -35.15 -63.02 -38.52
CA PHE A 12 -34.67 -62.86 -39.90
C PHE A 12 -33.18 -62.51 -39.90
N SER A 13 -32.38 -63.51 -40.20
CA SER A 13 -31.06 -63.41 -40.80
C SER A 13 -31.19 -63.09 -42.29
N ILE A 14 -30.55 -62.02 -42.76
CA ILE A 14 -30.27 -61.81 -44.19
C ILE A 14 -28.82 -61.30 -44.35
N LEU A 15 -28.03 -62.07 -45.11
CA LEU A 15 -26.72 -61.73 -45.63
C LEU A 15 -26.82 -60.62 -46.70
N SER A 16 -25.85 -59.71 -46.81
CA SER A 16 -25.29 -59.31 -48.12
C SER A 16 -24.04 -58.42 -48.04
N CYS A 17 -22.96 -58.92 -48.66
CA CYS A 17 -21.94 -58.29 -49.49
C CYS A 17 -21.21 -56.96 -49.12
N SER A 18 -19.92 -57.15 -48.86
CA SER A 18 -18.74 -56.49 -49.45
C SER A 18 -18.70 -54.96 -49.60
N LYS A 19 -17.83 -54.33 -48.81
CA LYS A 19 -16.72 -53.49 -49.29
C LYS A 19 -15.71 -53.29 -48.16
N THR A 20 -14.48 -53.68 -48.43
CA THR A 20 -13.28 -53.28 -47.70
C THR A 20 -13.07 -51.78 -47.89
N ASP A 21 -13.35 -51.00 -46.84
CA ASP A 21 -12.85 -49.63 -46.73
C ASP A 21 -11.71 -49.64 -45.71
N GLU A 22 -10.51 -49.41 -46.22
CA GLU A 22 -9.32 -49.10 -45.45
C GLU A 22 -9.60 -47.86 -44.60
N THR A 23 -9.76 -48.07 -43.29
CA THR A 23 -9.69 -46.96 -42.34
C THR A 23 -8.24 -46.52 -42.24
N LEU A 24 -7.89 -45.49 -43.00
CA LEU A 24 -6.69 -44.69 -42.80
C LEU A 24 -6.74 -44.12 -41.37
N ASP A 25 -5.93 -44.71 -40.49
CA ASP A 25 -5.61 -44.17 -39.17
C ASP A 25 -4.90 -42.82 -39.36
N ASP A 26 -5.68 -41.75 -39.34
CA ASP A 26 -5.18 -40.38 -39.23
C ASP A 26 -4.60 -40.20 -37.82
N LYS A 27 -3.33 -40.59 -37.65
CA LYS A 27 -2.48 -40.19 -36.54
C LYS A 27 -2.30 -38.68 -36.61
N THR A 28 -3.28 -37.96 -36.08
CA THR A 28 -3.14 -36.56 -35.70
C THR A 28 -2.11 -36.46 -34.57
N SER A 29 -0.85 -36.35 -34.98
CA SER A 29 0.27 -35.93 -34.16
C SER A 29 -0.08 -34.58 -33.53
N LYS A 30 -0.51 -34.61 -32.26
CA LYS A 30 -0.60 -33.41 -31.42
C LYS A 30 0.80 -32.80 -31.31
N THR A 31 1.10 -31.80 -32.12
CA THR A 31 2.31 -30.99 -32.01
C THR A 31 2.31 -30.36 -30.62
N ALA A 32 3.13 -30.90 -29.71
CA ALA A 32 3.29 -30.39 -28.37
C ALA A 32 3.73 -28.92 -28.44
N SER A 33 2.88 -28.03 -27.94
CA SER A 33 3.19 -26.61 -27.74
C SER A 33 4.56 -26.47 -27.05
N LYS A 34 5.54 -25.87 -27.73
CA LYS A 34 6.89 -25.69 -27.21
C LYS A 34 6.85 -24.67 -26.06
N LYS A 35 6.94 -25.14 -24.81
CA LYS A 35 7.01 -24.27 -23.61
C LYS A 35 8.24 -23.36 -23.69
N VAL A 36 8.03 -22.04 -23.64
CA VAL A 36 9.09 -21.02 -23.57
C VAL A 36 9.12 -20.43 -22.17
N GLU A 37 10.28 -20.45 -21.51
CA GLU A 37 10.45 -19.89 -20.16
C GLU A 37 11.87 -19.34 -19.98
N PHE A 38 12.00 -18.23 -19.24
CA PHE A 38 13.25 -17.45 -19.09
C PHE A 38 13.87 -16.96 -20.42
N GLY A 39 13.11 -16.95 -21.51
CA GLY A 39 13.58 -16.62 -22.85
C GLY A 39 14.18 -17.81 -23.62
N PHE A 40 14.02 -19.04 -23.12
CA PHE A 40 14.51 -20.26 -23.76
C PHE A 40 13.36 -21.19 -24.11
N THR A 41 13.42 -21.78 -25.30
CA THR A 41 12.49 -22.84 -25.73
C THR A 41 12.92 -24.15 -25.08
N TYR A 42 12.15 -24.66 -24.12
CA TYR A 42 12.53 -25.84 -23.34
C TYR A 42 12.68 -27.10 -24.19
N ALA A 43 12.00 -27.15 -25.33
CA ALA A 43 12.14 -28.24 -26.30
C ALA A 43 13.54 -28.39 -26.89
N ASP A 44 14.43 -27.39 -26.74
CA ASP A 44 15.80 -27.45 -27.27
C ASP A 44 16.81 -28.02 -26.26
N PHE A 45 16.39 -28.22 -25.01
CA PHE A 45 17.27 -28.60 -23.90
C PHE A 45 16.81 -29.88 -23.21
N ASN A 46 17.71 -30.46 -22.42
CA ASN A 46 17.37 -31.33 -21.31
C ASN A 46 17.25 -30.45 -20.05
N VAL A 47 16.02 -30.19 -19.61
CA VAL A 47 15.71 -29.22 -18.55
C VAL A 47 15.70 -29.92 -17.20
N VAL A 48 16.45 -29.37 -16.23
CA VAL A 48 16.45 -29.85 -14.84
C VAL A 48 16.05 -28.71 -13.92
N HIS A 49 14.98 -28.92 -13.15
CA HIS A 49 14.56 -28.03 -12.08
C HIS A 49 15.01 -28.60 -10.74
N ASP A 50 15.62 -27.77 -9.90
CA ASP A 50 16.08 -28.19 -8.57
C ASP A 50 16.12 -26.98 -7.62
N THR A 51 16.50 -27.20 -6.37
CA THR A 51 16.56 -26.20 -5.31
C THR A 51 17.90 -26.26 -4.58
N ILE A 52 18.36 -25.12 -4.07
CA ILE A 52 19.62 -25.05 -3.33
C ILE A 52 19.51 -25.77 -1.98
N LYS A 53 20.31 -26.81 -1.79
CA LYS A 53 20.36 -27.59 -0.55
C LYS A 53 21.46 -27.09 0.38
N LYS A 54 21.46 -27.60 1.62
CA LYS A 54 22.51 -27.27 2.60
C LYS A 54 23.88 -27.73 2.07
N GLY A 55 24.82 -26.79 2.00
CA GLY A 55 26.18 -27.04 1.48
C GLY A 55 26.33 -26.90 -0.04
N ASP A 56 25.24 -26.68 -0.79
CA ASP A 56 25.35 -26.33 -2.20
C ASP A 56 25.90 -24.90 -2.35
N THR A 57 26.80 -24.74 -3.32
CA THR A 57 27.34 -23.46 -3.77
C THR A 57 27.21 -23.42 -5.29
N PHE A 58 27.31 -22.23 -5.88
CA PHE A 58 27.36 -22.11 -7.32
C PHE A 58 28.44 -23.02 -7.93
N GLY A 59 29.64 -23.03 -7.33
CA GLY A 59 30.76 -23.84 -7.80
C GLY A 59 30.49 -25.34 -7.71
N THR A 60 29.97 -25.83 -6.58
CA THR A 60 29.69 -27.26 -6.41
C THR A 60 28.55 -27.74 -7.32
N ILE A 61 27.60 -26.87 -7.66
CA ILE A 61 26.55 -27.18 -8.65
C ILE A 61 27.15 -27.29 -10.06
N LEU A 62 28.01 -26.36 -10.46
CA LEU A 62 28.68 -26.40 -11.77
C LEU A 62 29.62 -27.59 -11.92
N GLN A 63 30.36 -27.97 -10.87
CA GLN A 63 31.24 -29.14 -10.88
C GLN A 63 30.48 -30.44 -11.18
N LYS A 64 29.24 -30.57 -10.67
CA LYS A 64 28.34 -31.70 -10.99
C LYS A 64 27.91 -31.73 -12.48
N GLN A 65 28.22 -30.69 -13.26
CA GLN A 65 27.91 -30.57 -14.69
C GLN A 65 29.14 -30.77 -15.59
N ASN A 66 30.09 -31.61 -15.18
CA ASN A 66 31.34 -31.86 -15.92
C ASN A 66 32.17 -30.59 -16.21
N ILE A 67 32.04 -29.54 -15.37
CA ILE A 67 32.83 -28.32 -15.47
C ILE A 67 33.96 -28.40 -14.44
N GLY A 68 35.21 -28.43 -14.92
CA GLY A 68 36.40 -28.51 -14.05
C GLY A 68 36.64 -27.26 -13.20
N ASN A 69 37.36 -27.42 -12.08
CA ASN A 69 37.59 -26.38 -11.07
C ASN A 69 38.09 -25.04 -11.63
N LYS A 70 39.07 -25.09 -12.55
CA LYS A 70 39.60 -23.88 -13.20
C LYS A 70 38.52 -23.12 -13.97
N LYS A 71 37.74 -23.84 -14.78
CA LYS A 71 36.65 -23.25 -15.56
C LYS A 71 35.53 -22.70 -14.66
N VAL A 72 35.26 -23.34 -13.53
CA VAL A 72 34.31 -22.82 -12.53
C VAL A 72 34.81 -21.49 -11.95
N TYR A 73 36.08 -21.40 -11.57
CA TYR A 73 36.68 -20.15 -11.10
C TYR A 73 36.59 -19.05 -12.16
N ASP A 74 36.94 -19.36 -13.42
CA ASP A 74 36.87 -18.41 -14.53
C ASP A 74 35.44 -17.92 -14.79
N ILE A 75 34.43 -18.80 -14.66
CA ILE A 75 33.01 -18.44 -14.75
C ILE A 75 32.64 -17.48 -13.63
N ILE A 76 32.98 -17.82 -12.37
CA ILE A 76 32.66 -16.98 -11.20
C ILE A 76 33.25 -15.59 -11.36
N GLU A 77 34.52 -15.51 -11.77
CA GLU A 77 35.23 -14.25 -11.93
C GLU A 77 34.61 -13.38 -13.04
N LYS A 78 34.16 -14.00 -14.14
CA LYS A 78 33.49 -13.30 -15.25
C LYS A 78 32.10 -12.78 -14.90
N VAL A 79 31.36 -13.48 -14.04
CA VAL A 79 29.95 -13.13 -13.75
C VAL A 79 29.79 -12.28 -12.49
N LYS A 80 30.84 -12.09 -11.69
CA LYS A 80 30.77 -11.47 -10.35
C LYS A 80 30.08 -10.11 -10.30
N ASP A 81 30.24 -9.29 -11.35
CA ASP A 81 29.67 -7.93 -11.40
C ASP A 81 28.15 -7.95 -11.62
N THR A 82 27.63 -9.03 -12.21
CA THR A 82 26.20 -9.18 -12.49
C THR A 82 25.53 -10.17 -11.54
N PHE A 83 26.21 -11.25 -11.17
CA PHE A 83 25.73 -12.32 -10.32
C PHE A 83 26.75 -12.65 -9.22
N ASP A 84 26.55 -12.05 -8.05
CA ASP A 84 27.28 -12.43 -6.85
C ASP A 84 26.77 -13.78 -6.34
N VAL A 85 27.58 -14.82 -6.45
CA VAL A 85 27.25 -16.19 -6.05
C VAL A 85 26.82 -16.31 -4.57
N ARG A 86 27.18 -15.35 -3.72
CA ARG A 86 26.81 -15.32 -2.29
C ARG A 86 25.35 -14.97 -2.06
N ILE A 87 24.64 -14.48 -3.08
CA ILE A 87 23.18 -14.25 -2.99
C ILE A 87 22.38 -15.55 -3.10
N MET A 88 23.04 -16.67 -3.43
CA MET A 88 22.40 -17.98 -3.45
C MET A 88 22.00 -18.38 -2.02
N ARG A 89 20.71 -18.62 -1.82
CA ARG A 89 20.15 -18.97 -0.51
C ARG A 89 19.54 -20.36 -0.55
N PHE A 90 19.54 -21.01 0.61
CA PHE A 90 18.85 -22.27 0.84
C PHE A 90 17.39 -22.19 0.36
N ASP A 91 16.89 -23.30 -0.21
CA ASP A 91 15.51 -23.46 -0.68
C ASP A 91 15.09 -22.50 -1.81
N LYS A 92 16.07 -21.86 -2.47
CA LYS A 92 15.80 -21.08 -3.69
C LYS A 92 15.90 -21.95 -4.93
N PRO A 93 14.95 -21.84 -5.87
CA PRO A 93 14.98 -22.65 -7.08
C PRO A 93 16.08 -22.22 -8.04
N TYR A 94 16.60 -23.19 -8.78
CA TYR A 94 17.40 -22.98 -9.97
C TYR A 94 16.99 -23.95 -11.09
N THR A 95 17.28 -23.56 -12.32
CA THR A 95 17.04 -24.37 -13.51
C THR A 95 18.35 -24.54 -14.27
N LEU A 96 18.63 -25.76 -14.67
CA LEU A 96 19.74 -26.09 -15.57
C LEU A 96 19.16 -26.41 -16.95
N LEU A 97 19.66 -25.73 -17.97
CA LEU A 97 19.43 -26.10 -19.36
C LEU A 97 20.67 -26.82 -19.86
N ARG A 98 20.56 -28.15 -20.05
CA ARG A 98 21.64 -29.00 -20.55
C ARG A 98 21.46 -29.28 -22.03
N SER A 99 22.58 -29.58 -22.70
CA SER A 99 22.58 -30.16 -24.05
C SER A 99 21.72 -31.42 -24.11
N ARG A 100 20.99 -31.60 -25.22
CA ARG A 100 20.23 -32.84 -25.48
C ARG A 100 21.12 -34.02 -25.88
N HIS A 101 22.31 -33.72 -26.40
CA HIS A 101 23.17 -34.73 -27.01
C HIS A 101 24.25 -35.25 -26.06
N LYS A 102 24.67 -34.44 -25.08
CA LYS A 102 25.71 -34.85 -24.11
C LYS A 102 25.19 -34.81 -22.68
N LYS A 103 25.43 -35.90 -21.96
CA LYS A 103 25.06 -36.02 -20.54
C LYS A 103 25.83 -35.00 -19.70
N ASN A 104 25.11 -34.27 -18.86
CA ASN A 104 25.64 -33.28 -17.93
C ASN A 104 26.41 -32.12 -18.58
N GLU A 105 26.26 -31.86 -19.88
CA GLU A 105 26.82 -30.65 -20.52
C GLU A 105 25.86 -29.47 -20.27
N LEU A 106 26.19 -28.64 -19.27
CA LEU A 106 25.42 -27.44 -18.94
C LEU A 106 25.63 -26.34 -19.99
N GLN A 107 24.53 -25.82 -20.51
CA GLN A 107 24.52 -24.70 -21.44
C GLN A 107 24.05 -23.41 -20.77
N VAL A 108 23.05 -23.47 -19.88
CA VAL A 108 22.54 -22.29 -19.18
C VAL A 108 22.20 -22.62 -17.73
N PHE A 109 22.65 -21.80 -16.80
CA PHE A 109 22.24 -21.84 -15.40
C PHE A 109 21.32 -20.66 -15.09
N ILE A 110 20.17 -20.93 -14.45
CA ILE A 110 19.17 -19.91 -14.14
C ILE A 110 18.86 -19.96 -12.65
N TYR A 111 19.14 -18.90 -11.91
CA TYR A 111 18.87 -18.80 -10.47
C TYR A 111 17.73 -17.84 -10.17
N GLN A 112 16.81 -18.25 -9.30
CA GLN A 112 15.56 -17.55 -9.01
C GLN A 112 15.49 -17.18 -7.51
N PRO A 113 16.12 -16.07 -7.08
CA PRO A 113 16.13 -15.67 -5.67
C PRO A 113 14.74 -15.34 -5.11
N ASN A 114 13.83 -14.90 -5.97
CA ASN A 114 12.45 -14.57 -5.65
C ASN A 114 11.57 -14.72 -6.89
N ALA A 115 10.25 -14.59 -6.73
CA ALA A 115 9.30 -14.75 -7.83
C ALA A 115 9.49 -13.72 -8.95
N LEU A 116 10.01 -12.53 -8.62
CA LEU A 116 10.12 -11.38 -9.52
C LEU A 116 11.40 -11.42 -10.37
N ASN A 117 12.54 -11.79 -9.79
CA ASN A 117 13.85 -11.68 -10.43
C ASN A 117 14.48 -13.04 -10.66
N TYR A 118 15.20 -13.17 -11.76
CA TYR A 118 16.07 -14.31 -12.02
C TYR A 118 17.37 -13.86 -12.67
N TYR A 119 18.41 -14.64 -12.45
CA TYR A 119 19.72 -14.49 -13.06
C TYR A 119 19.91 -15.59 -14.08
N VAL A 120 20.43 -15.25 -15.25
CA VAL A 120 20.81 -16.20 -16.29
C VAL A 120 22.32 -16.12 -16.46
N ILE A 121 22.97 -17.28 -16.45
CA ILE A 121 24.38 -17.45 -16.81
C ILE A 121 24.40 -18.38 -18.01
N ASP A 122 24.69 -17.81 -19.18
CA ASP A 122 24.75 -18.51 -20.47
C ASP A 122 26.19 -18.90 -20.78
N LEU A 123 26.39 -20.21 -20.98
CA LEU A 123 27.69 -20.87 -21.19
C LEU A 123 27.80 -21.45 -22.61
N ARG A 124 26.83 -21.16 -23.51
CA ARG A 124 26.79 -21.73 -24.87
C ARG A 124 27.90 -21.21 -25.77
N ASP A 125 28.28 -19.95 -25.60
CA ASP A 125 29.33 -19.29 -26.37
C ASP A 125 30.69 -19.42 -25.70
N THR A 126 31.75 -19.08 -26.45
CA THR A 126 33.14 -19.04 -25.93
C THR A 126 33.28 -18.06 -24.75
N THR A 127 32.47 -16.99 -24.75
CA THR A 127 32.41 -16.00 -23.68
C THR A 127 31.15 -16.23 -22.86
N VAL A 128 31.34 -16.43 -21.55
CA VAL A 128 30.24 -16.53 -20.58
C VAL A 128 29.52 -15.21 -20.47
N THR A 129 28.20 -15.21 -20.60
CA THR A 129 27.38 -14.01 -20.38
C THR A 129 26.49 -14.21 -19.17
N ALA A 130 26.32 -13.16 -18.37
CA ALA A 130 25.41 -13.15 -17.24
C ALA A 130 24.54 -11.90 -17.26
N TYR A 131 23.25 -12.07 -16.99
CA TYR A 131 22.30 -10.97 -16.90
C TYR A 131 21.20 -11.26 -15.89
N LYS A 132 20.69 -10.19 -15.28
CA LYS A 132 19.50 -10.22 -14.42
C LYS A 132 18.28 -9.84 -15.25
N LYS A 133 17.19 -10.59 -15.12
CA LYS A 133 15.89 -10.22 -15.68
C LYS A 133 14.83 -10.14 -14.60
N THR A 134 13.96 -9.15 -14.75
CA THR A 134 12.79 -8.95 -13.93
C THR A 134 11.58 -9.45 -14.71
N ARG A 135 10.80 -10.36 -14.14
CA ARG A 135 9.55 -10.84 -14.73
C ARG A 135 8.56 -9.67 -14.85
N PRO A 136 7.73 -9.63 -15.89
CA PRO A 136 6.75 -8.58 -16.07
C PRO A 136 5.74 -8.58 -14.91
N ILE A 137 5.43 -7.39 -14.40
CA ILE A 137 4.38 -7.18 -13.42
C ILE A 137 3.14 -6.70 -14.16
N LYS A 138 2.02 -7.36 -13.91
CA LYS A 138 0.71 -6.94 -14.40
C LYS A 138 -0.11 -6.42 -13.23
N ILE A 139 -0.67 -5.24 -13.39
CA ILE A 139 -1.55 -4.64 -12.41
C ILE A 139 -2.98 -4.99 -12.79
N LYS A 140 -3.75 -5.58 -11.87
CA LYS A 140 -5.16 -5.90 -12.06
C LYS A 140 -6.00 -5.12 -11.06
N GLN A 141 -7.07 -4.50 -11.52
CA GLN A 141 -8.04 -3.84 -10.65
C GLN A 141 -9.01 -4.88 -10.11
N ARG A 142 -9.37 -4.74 -8.83
CA ARG A 142 -10.37 -5.54 -8.15
C ARG A 142 -11.24 -4.65 -7.29
N THR A 143 -12.55 -4.87 -7.37
CA THR A 143 -13.54 -4.21 -6.51
C THR A 143 -14.25 -5.23 -5.64
N ILE A 144 -14.38 -4.93 -4.36
CA ILE A 144 -15.14 -5.72 -3.39
C ILE A 144 -16.09 -4.78 -2.64
N GLY A 145 -17.26 -5.28 -2.25
CA GLY A 145 -18.21 -4.50 -1.48
C GLY A 145 -19.31 -5.36 -0.86
N GLY A 146 -20.15 -4.73 -0.06
CA GLY A 146 -21.25 -5.36 0.65
C GLY A 146 -21.28 -4.92 2.10
N LEU A 147 -21.55 -5.87 3.01
CA LEU A 147 -21.66 -5.62 4.45
C LEU A 147 -20.38 -6.09 5.16
N LEU A 148 -19.89 -5.29 6.11
CA LEU A 148 -18.80 -5.71 6.98
C LEU A 148 -19.20 -6.98 7.75
N LYS A 149 -18.32 -8.00 7.72
CA LYS A 149 -18.54 -9.28 8.41
C LYS A 149 -18.13 -9.24 9.90
N GLY A 150 -17.31 -8.26 10.25
CA GLY A 150 -16.74 -8.03 11.56
C GLY A 150 -15.80 -6.84 11.48
N SER A 151 -14.52 -7.01 11.81
CA SER A 151 -13.53 -5.95 11.60
C SER A 151 -13.20 -5.75 10.10
N LEU A 152 -12.61 -4.60 9.75
CA LEU A 152 -12.10 -4.36 8.39
C LEU A 152 -11.06 -5.43 7.99
N SER A 153 -10.13 -5.74 8.89
CA SER A 153 -9.09 -6.75 8.63
C SER A 153 -9.69 -8.14 8.36
N GLU A 154 -10.65 -8.57 9.17
CA GLU A 154 -11.35 -9.86 9.01
C GLU A 154 -12.17 -9.92 7.71
N THR A 155 -12.78 -8.78 7.34
CA THR A 155 -13.53 -8.66 6.09
C THR A 155 -12.61 -8.77 4.87
N LEU A 156 -11.43 -8.14 4.90
CA LEU A 156 -10.42 -8.26 3.85
C LEU A 156 -9.84 -9.68 3.76
N GLU A 157 -9.53 -10.30 4.90
CA GLU A 157 -9.04 -11.68 4.97
C GLU A 157 -10.05 -12.66 4.36
N SER A 158 -11.33 -12.53 4.72
CA SER A 158 -12.42 -13.31 4.15
C SER A 158 -12.55 -13.13 2.62
N ALA A 159 -12.16 -11.95 2.10
CA ALA A 159 -12.13 -11.66 0.68
C ALA A 159 -10.81 -12.07 -0.01
N ARG A 160 -9.88 -12.71 0.72
CA ARG A 160 -8.51 -13.04 0.26
C ARG A 160 -7.75 -11.81 -0.21
N VAL A 161 -7.83 -10.73 0.55
CA VAL A 161 -7.10 -9.47 0.31
C VAL A 161 -6.07 -9.28 1.41
N GLU A 162 -4.89 -8.79 1.03
CA GLU A 162 -3.78 -8.57 1.95
C GLU A 162 -4.12 -7.56 3.07
N GLY A 163 -3.84 -7.94 4.32
CA GLY A 163 -4.15 -7.12 5.50
C GLY A 163 -3.45 -5.75 5.56
N ALA A 164 -2.34 -5.56 4.83
CA ALA A 164 -1.67 -4.27 4.73
C ALA A 164 -2.59 -3.15 4.17
N LEU A 165 -3.61 -3.53 3.38
CA LEU A 165 -4.62 -2.59 2.88
C LEU A 165 -5.49 -2.03 4.01
N ALA A 166 -5.86 -2.83 5.03
CA ALA A 166 -6.67 -2.36 6.16
C ALA A 166 -5.98 -1.22 6.92
N SER A 167 -4.66 -1.34 7.16
CA SER A 167 -3.87 -0.30 7.81
C SER A 167 -3.79 0.98 6.97
N ARG A 168 -3.63 0.85 5.64
CA ARG A 168 -3.64 1.99 4.71
C ARG A 168 -4.99 2.71 4.72
N ILE A 169 -6.10 1.98 4.61
CA ILE A 169 -7.46 2.51 4.68
C ILE A 169 -7.71 3.22 6.02
N SER A 170 -7.34 2.58 7.13
CA SER A 170 -7.52 3.15 8.47
C SER A 170 -6.82 4.51 8.62
N LYS A 171 -5.64 4.68 8.00
CA LYS A 171 -4.93 5.97 7.99
C LYS A 171 -5.63 7.03 7.13
N ILE A 172 -6.19 6.65 5.99
CA ILE A 172 -6.90 7.55 5.08
C ILE A 172 -8.15 8.14 5.77
N PHE A 173 -8.90 7.27 6.43
CA PHE A 173 -10.16 7.62 7.07
C PHE A 173 -10.02 7.99 8.56
N ALA A 174 -8.81 8.01 9.12
CA ALA A 174 -8.56 8.20 10.56
C ALA A 174 -9.25 9.42 11.19
N TRP A 175 -9.57 10.43 10.39
CA TRP A 175 -10.20 11.68 10.81
C TRP A 175 -11.72 11.70 10.63
N SER A 176 -12.23 10.88 9.72
CA SER A 176 -13.63 10.83 9.31
C SER A 176 -14.38 9.67 9.96
N ILE A 177 -13.69 8.55 10.21
CA ILE A 177 -14.25 7.29 10.71
C ILE A 177 -13.41 6.78 11.88
N ASP A 178 -14.12 6.33 12.91
CA ASP A 178 -13.53 5.56 14.00
C ASP A 178 -13.77 4.08 13.71
N PHE A 179 -12.77 3.38 13.16
CA PHE A 179 -12.92 1.97 12.74
C PHE A 179 -13.24 1.03 13.90
N PHE A 180 -12.94 1.41 15.15
CA PHE A 180 -13.35 0.65 16.33
C PHE A 180 -14.85 0.73 16.61
N LYS A 181 -15.54 1.70 15.99
CA LYS A 181 -17.00 1.90 16.12
C LYS A 181 -17.78 1.40 14.91
N LEU A 182 -17.09 0.94 13.86
CA LEU A 182 -17.75 0.24 12.76
C LEU A 182 -18.29 -1.10 13.28
N LYS A 183 -19.47 -1.46 12.81
CA LYS A 183 -20.19 -2.65 13.23
C LYS A 183 -20.33 -3.60 12.05
N LYS A 184 -20.49 -4.88 12.39
CA LYS A 184 -21.00 -5.88 11.44
C LYS A 184 -22.32 -5.37 10.86
N GLY A 185 -22.44 -5.40 9.54
CA GLY A 185 -23.60 -4.86 8.83
C GLY A 185 -23.42 -3.45 8.26
N ASP A 186 -22.41 -2.67 8.67
CA ASP A 186 -22.13 -1.39 8.00
C ASP A 186 -21.69 -1.67 6.55
N ARG A 187 -22.20 -0.89 5.60
CA ARG A 187 -21.86 -1.04 4.18
C ARG A 187 -20.45 -0.53 3.90
N PHE A 188 -19.77 -1.20 2.97
CA PHE A 188 -18.48 -0.76 2.46
C PHE A 188 -18.32 -1.17 1.00
N ALA A 189 -17.46 -0.45 0.29
CA ALA A 189 -16.89 -0.93 -0.97
C ALA A 189 -15.48 -0.38 -1.14
N LEU A 190 -14.63 -1.16 -1.81
CA LEU A 190 -13.22 -0.86 -2.04
C LEU A 190 -12.86 -1.25 -3.47
N THR A 191 -12.27 -0.33 -4.22
CA THR A 191 -11.59 -0.58 -5.48
C THR A 191 -10.11 -0.39 -5.27
N PHE A 192 -9.32 -1.41 -5.60
CA PHE A 192 -7.87 -1.40 -5.43
C PHE A 192 -7.18 -2.16 -6.55
N THR A 193 -5.89 -1.95 -6.69
CA THR A 193 -5.06 -2.63 -7.66
C THR A 193 -4.16 -3.67 -6.98
N GLU A 194 -3.97 -4.79 -7.64
CA GLU A 194 -3.15 -5.91 -7.19
C GLU A 194 -2.05 -6.19 -8.21
N ARG A 195 -0.88 -6.63 -7.75
CA ARG A 195 0.25 -6.96 -8.62
C ARG A 195 0.33 -8.46 -8.84
N TYR A 196 0.50 -8.85 -10.09
CA TYR A 196 0.71 -10.23 -10.50
C TYR A 196 2.02 -10.34 -11.28
N ILE A 197 2.95 -11.14 -10.77
CA ILE A 197 4.20 -11.46 -11.45
C ILE A 197 3.90 -12.55 -12.49
N ASN A 198 4.31 -12.31 -13.73
CA ASN A 198 4.08 -13.23 -14.85
C ASN A 198 2.60 -13.61 -15.00
N ASP A 199 1.71 -12.63 -14.80
CA ASP A 199 0.23 -12.73 -14.86
C ASP A 199 -0.45 -13.65 -13.83
N THR A 200 0.31 -14.49 -13.12
CA THR A 200 -0.22 -15.62 -12.35
C THR A 200 0.13 -15.56 -10.86
N ILE A 201 1.33 -15.10 -10.51
CA ILE A 201 1.80 -15.10 -9.12
C ILE A 201 1.37 -13.82 -8.43
N TYR A 202 0.51 -13.91 -7.41
CA TYR A 202 0.10 -12.77 -6.61
C TYR A 202 1.27 -12.15 -5.82
N ASP A 203 1.45 -10.83 -5.93
CA ASP A 203 2.52 -10.03 -5.30
C ASP A 203 1.96 -8.87 -4.45
N GLY A 204 0.73 -9.03 -3.95
CA GLY A 204 0.11 -8.12 -3.00
C GLY A 204 -0.67 -6.96 -3.61
N VAL A 205 -1.20 -6.12 -2.72
CA VAL A 205 -1.98 -4.93 -3.07
C VAL A 205 -1.05 -3.76 -3.39
N ASP A 206 -1.16 -3.25 -4.61
CA ASP A 206 -0.44 -2.07 -5.11
C ASP A 206 -0.97 -0.78 -4.46
N SER A 207 -2.19 -0.38 -4.80
CA SER A 207 -2.77 0.89 -4.36
C SER A 207 -4.29 0.86 -4.21
N LEU A 208 -4.83 1.70 -3.33
CA LEU A 208 -6.26 1.91 -3.17
C LEU A 208 -6.71 2.97 -4.18
N GLN A 209 -7.68 2.63 -5.03
CA GLN A 209 -8.20 3.51 -6.09
C GLN A 209 -9.48 4.23 -5.68
N ALA A 210 -10.32 3.59 -4.87
CA ALA A 210 -11.50 4.22 -4.29
C ALA A 210 -11.98 3.41 -3.09
N ALA A 211 -12.65 4.05 -2.15
CA ALA A 211 -13.28 3.37 -1.03
C ALA A 211 -14.50 4.16 -0.54
N PHE A 212 -15.47 3.47 0.04
CA PHE A 212 -16.42 4.09 0.95
C PHE A 212 -16.71 3.19 2.14
N PHE A 213 -17.16 3.83 3.22
CA PHE A 213 -17.75 3.17 4.37
C PHE A 213 -19.00 3.90 4.83
N GLU A 214 -20.01 3.15 5.24
CA GLU A 214 -21.13 3.67 6.00
C GLU A 214 -20.71 3.82 7.46
N TYR A 215 -20.87 5.03 7.99
CA TYR A 215 -20.56 5.34 9.38
C TYR A 215 -21.61 6.30 9.94
N LYS A 216 -22.31 5.85 10.99
CA LYS A 216 -23.41 6.60 11.63
C LYS A 216 -24.52 7.00 10.63
N GLY A 217 -24.89 6.08 9.74
CA GLY A 217 -25.93 6.28 8.73
C GLY A 217 -25.55 7.23 7.60
N LYS A 218 -24.25 7.51 7.42
CA LYS A 218 -23.73 8.32 6.31
C LYS A 218 -22.66 7.55 5.57
N ILE A 219 -22.73 7.59 4.24
CA ILE A 219 -21.67 7.06 3.38
C ILE A 219 -20.56 8.11 3.29
N ILE A 220 -19.32 7.67 3.48
CA ILE A 220 -18.14 8.52 3.39
C ILE A 220 -17.21 7.91 2.34
N TYR A 221 -17.09 8.58 1.21
CA TYR A 221 -16.20 8.18 0.11
C TYR A 221 -14.77 8.70 0.29
N ALA A 222 -13.82 8.00 -0.31
CA ALA A 222 -12.42 8.38 -0.43
C ALA A 222 -11.91 8.07 -1.83
N PHE A 223 -11.42 9.11 -2.51
CA PHE A 223 -10.81 9.02 -3.82
C PHE A 223 -9.41 9.64 -3.79
N PRO A 224 -8.36 8.91 -4.21
CA PRO A 224 -7.01 9.44 -4.37
C PRO A 224 -6.97 10.41 -5.55
N PHE A 225 -6.41 11.59 -5.33
CA PHE A 225 -6.26 12.58 -6.37
C PHE A 225 -5.02 13.44 -6.17
N ALA A 226 -4.28 13.66 -7.26
CA ALA A 226 -3.20 14.64 -7.31
C ALA A 226 -3.76 15.96 -7.84
N GLN A 227 -3.79 17.02 -7.02
CA GLN A 227 -4.22 18.35 -7.47
C GLN A 227 -3.24 18.93 -8.51
N ASN A 228 -1.94 18.71 -8.33
CA ASN A 228 -0.92 19.04 -9.31
C ASN A 228 -0.45 17.77 -10.02
N PRO A 229 -0.72 17.60 -11.34
CA PRO A 229 -0.26 16.43 -12.10
C PRO A 229 1.26 16.24 -12.10
N SER A 230 2.02 17.33 -11.92
CA SER A 230 3.49 17.31 -11.88
C SER A 230 4.04 17.01 -10.49
N SER A 231 3.19 16.76 -9.49
CA SER A 231 3.58 16.42 -8.14
C SER A 231 3.18 14.99 -7.80
N ASP A 232 4.07 14.25 -7.15
CA ASP A 232 3.77 12.92 -6.61
C ASP A 232 2.84 12.95 -5.38
N LYS A 233 2.37 14.14 -4.97
CA LYS A 233 1.51 14.31 -3.81
C LYS A 233 0.06 13.94 -4.14
N VAL A 234 -0.30 12.71 -3.77
CA VAL A 234 -1.68 12.20 -3.80
C VAL A 234 -2.34 12.38 -2.44
N GLU A 235 -3.51 13.00 -2.41
CA GLU A 235 -4.35 13.13 -1.22
C GLU A 235 -5.72 12.48 -1.46
N TYR A 236 -6.46 12.19 -0.39
CA TYR A 236 -7.79 11.57 -0.48
C TYR A 236 -8.89 12.60 -0.24
N TYR A 237 -9.87 12.58 -1.14
CA TYR A 237 -11.00 13.50 -1.16
C TYR A 237 -12.31 12.73 -1.12
N ASP A 238 -13.35 13.34 -0.56
CA ASP A 238 -14.73 12.87 -0.69
C ASP A 238 -15.29 13.20 -2.10
N GLU A 239 -16.51 12.77 -2.35
CA GLU A 239 -17.23 12.97 -3.61
C GLU A 239 -17.44 14.45 -3.99
N ASP A 240 -17.41 15.36 -3.03
CA ASP A 240 -17.54 16.81 -3.26
C ASP A 240 -16.19 17.50 -3.57
N GLY A 241 -15.08 16.77 -3.45
CA GLY A 241 -13.71 17.28 -3.56
C GLY A 241 -13.21 17.94 -2.26
N LYS A 242 -13.78 17.61 -1.10
CA LYS A 242 -13.27 18.03 0.21
C LYS A 242 -12.29 16.98 0.71
N THR A 243 -11.18 17.41 1.31
CA THR A 243 -10.17 16.47 1.79
C THR A 243 -10.70 15.67 2.99
N LEU A 244 -10.40 14.37 3.07
CA LEU A 244 -10.75 13.56 4.23
C LEU A 244 -9.88 13.84 5.46
N LYS A 245 -8.73 14.50 5.27
CA LYS A 245 -7.88 14.91 6.37
C LYS A 245 -8.46 16.16 7.02
N ASN A 246 -8.49 16.21 8.35
CA ASN A 246 -8.77 17.47 9.02
C ASN A 246 -7.62 18.45 8.79
N PHE A 247 -7.94 19.72 8.50
CA PHE A 247 -6.91 20.76 8.36
C PHE A 247 -6.05 20.84 9.63
N PHE A 248 -6.66 20.61 10.80
CA PHE A 248 -6.01 20.60 12.10
C PHE A 248 -6.07 19.24 12.81
N LEU A 249 -4.97 18.83 13.44
CA LEU A 249 -4.97 17.82 14.49
C LEU A 249 -5.76 18.35 15.69
N LYS A 250 -6.46 17.46 16.39
CA LYS A 250 -7.25 17.82 17.59
C LYS A 250 -6.39 18.31 18.76
N THR A 251 -5.15 17.83 18.86
CA THR A 251 -4.22 18.15 19.95
C THR A 251 -2.79 18.24 19.43
N PRO A 252 -1.95 19.11 20.00
CA PRO A 252 -0.53 19.22 19.64
C PRO A 252 0.36 18.14 20.29
N ILE A 253 -0.17 17.31 21.21
CA ILE A 253 0.59 16.31 21.96
C ILE A 253 -0.12 14.94 21.94
N LYS A 254 0.65 13.87 21.71
CA LYS A 254 0.17 12.49 21.87
C LYS A 254 0.08 12.14 23.36
N PHE A 255 -1.07 11.61 23.80
CA PHE A 255 -1.29 11.13 25.17
C PHE A 255 -1.18 12.21 26.27
N SER A 256 -2.07 13.19 26.25
CA SER A 256 -2.13 14.25 27.27
C SER A 256 -3.53 14.42 27.84
N ARG A 257 -3.61 14.92 29.07
CA ARG A 257 -4.86 15.35 29.70
C ARG A 257 -5.00 16.87 29.58
N ILE A 258 -6.21 17.34 29.32
CA ILE A 258 -6.50 18.77 29.41
C ILE A 258 -6.49 19.15 30.89
N SER A 259 -5.53 19.97 31.29
CA SER A 259 -5.41 20.50 32.64
C SER A 259 -6.19 21.79 32.84
N SER A 260 -6.34 22.59 31.77
CA SER A 260 -7.17 23.78 31.76
C SER A 260 -7.71 24.06 30.36
N ARG A 261 -8.96 24.52 30.28
CA ARG A 261 -9.63 24.89 29.01
C ARG A 261 -9.50 26.39 28.74
N PHE A 262 -9.87 26.80 27.52
CA PHE A 262 -10.05 28.20 27.19
C PHE A 262 -11.20 28.78 28.02
N THR A 263 -10.97 29.92 28.67
CA THR A 263 -11.99 30.59 29.50
C THR A 263 -11.83 32.10 29.41
N SER A 264 -12.95 32.82 29.24
CA SER A 264 -12.95 34.29 29.26
C SER A 264 -12.64 34.86 30.64
N ASN A 265 -12.85 34.08 31.71
CA ASN A 265 -12.50 34.46 33.08
C ASN A 265 -12.15 33.22 33.93
N ARG A 266 -10.94 33.14 34.50
CA ARG A 266 -10.56 32.14 35.51
C ARG A 266 -9.62 32.74 36.55
N PHE A 267 -9.61 32.20 37.76
CA PHE A 267 -8.59 32.52 38.74
C PHE A 267 -7.21 32.01 38.27
N HIS A 268 -6.20 32.88 38.28
CA HIS A 268 -4.84 32.58 37.83
C HIS A 268 -3.98 32.14 39.04
N PRO A 269 -3.57 30.87 39.12
CA PRO A 269 -2.96 30.31 40.34
C PRO A 269 -1.60 30.93 40.69
N VAL A 270 -0.87 31.49 39.71
CA VAL A 270 0.44 32.15 39.97
C VAL A 270 0.29 33.63 40.33
N GLN A 271 -0.71 34.30 39.78
CA GLN A 271 -0.85 35.77 39.89
C GLN A 271 -1.97 36.15 40.89
N HIS A 272 -2.68 35.15 41.43
CA HIS A 272 -3.81 35.27 42.34
C HIS A 272 -4.87 36.30 41.90
N THR A 273 -5.13 36.38 40.59
CA THR A 273 -6.09 37.33 39.97
C THR A 273 -6.99 36.63 38.97
N TRP A 274 -8.18 37.18 38.74
CA TRP A 274 -9.10 36.70 37.71
C TRP A 274 -8.65 37.18 36.32
N LYS A 275 -8.34 36.24 35.43
CA LYS A 275 -7.78 36.51 34.11
C LYS A 275 -8.32 35.55 33.06
N ALA A 276 -8.48 36.05 31.84
CA ALA A 276 -8.80 35.22 30.70
C ALA A 276 -7.68 34.21 30.41
N HIS A 277 -8.03 32.95 30.25
CA HIS A 277 -7.14 31.93 29.71
C HIS A 277 -7.41 31.75 28.23
N LYS A 278 -6.59 32.39 27.39
CA LYS A 278 -6.79 32.44 25.94
C LYS A 278 -6.18 31.24 25.20
N GLY A 279 -6.16 30.07 25.84
CA GLY A 279 -5.57 28.84 25.33
C GLY A 279 -6.14 27.60 26.01
N THR A 280 -5.63 26.44 25.64
CA THR A 280 -5.90 25.15 26.30
C THR A 280 -4.58 24.56 26.77
N ASP A 281 -4.53 24.19 28.05
CA ASP A 281 -3.32 23.65 28.68
C ASP A 281 -3.36 22.13 28.66
N TYR A 282 -2.43 21.51 27.93
CA TYR A 282 -2.25 20.07 27.90
C TYR A 282 -1.08 19.68 28.80
N ALA A 283 -1.37 19.04 29.94
CA ALA A 283 -0.35 18.55 30.84
C ALA A 283 0.34 17.32 30.26
N ALA A 284 1.66 17.34 30.26
CA ALA A 284 2.51 16.26 29.75
C ALA A 284 3.89 16.32 30.41
N PRO A 285 4.62 15.19 30.52
CA PRO A 285 5.96 15.18 31.08
C PRO A 285 6.92 16.16 30.38
N TYR A 286 7.87 16.70 31.13
CA TYR A 286 8.93 17.54 30.57
C TYR A 286 9.65 16.82 29.43
N GLY A 287 9.95 17.51 28.33
CA GLY A 287 10.63 16.94 27.17
C GLY A 287 9.71 16.27 26.14
N THR A 288 8.42 16.06 26.46
CA THR A 288 7.43 15.47 25.54
C THR A 288 7.39 16.24 24.21
N PRO A 289 7.44 15.56 23.05
CA PRO A 289 7.37 16.24 21.75
C PRO A 289 6.07 17.03 21.56
N ILE A 290 6.22 18.31 21.20
CA ILE A 290 5.11 19.18 20.78
C ILE A 290 5.09 19.21 19.26
N THR A 291 3.93 18.92 18.66
CA THR A 291 3.72 18.89 17.21
C THR A 291 2.83 20.03 16.75
N THR A 292 3.08 20.56 15.54
CA THR A 292 2.16 21.54 14.93
C THR A 292 0.85 20.88 14.53
N THR A 293 -0.28 21.49 14.87
CA THR A 293 -1.61 20.93 14.55
C THR A 293 -1.96 21.05 13.07
N ALA A 294 -1.31 21.90 12.30
CA ALA A 294 -1.52 22.01 10.86
C ALA A 294 -0.22 22.40 10.14
N ALA A 295 -0.17 22.17 8.82
CA ALA A 295 0.94 22.63 7.99
C ALA A 295 0.93 24.17 7.91
N GLY A 296 2.09 24.78 7.68
CA GLY A 296 2.22 26.23 7.62
C GLY A 296 3.65 26.71 7.64
N VAL A 297 3.82 27.99 7.93
CA VAL A 297 5.12 28.65 8.07
C VAL A 297 5.28 29.14 9.50
N VAL A 298 6.45 28.92 10.09
CA VAL A 298 6.78 29.44 11.42
C VAL A 298 6.88 30.97 11.33
N GLU A 299 5.84 31.65 11.82
CA GLU A 299 5.73 33.11 11.80
C GLU A 299 6.64 33.75 12.84
N GLN A 300 6.74 33.13 14.02
CA GLN A 300 7.53 33.65 15.13
C GLN A 300 8.05 32.52 16.02
N THR A 301 9.26 32.69 16.53
CA THR A 301 9.84 31.88 17.61
C THR A 301 10.57 32.80 18.58
N GLY A 302 10.62 32.47 19.86
CA GLY A 302 11.42 33.24 20.81
C GLY A 302 11.01 32.99 22.25
N PHE A 303 11.41 33.91 23.12
CA PHE A 303 11.11 33.87 24.54
C PHE A 303 10.39 35.16 24.97
N THR A 304 9.37 35.03 25.82
CA THR A 304 8.87 36.17 26.62
C THR A 304 8.58 35.72 28.04
N THR A 305 8.55 36.65 28.99
CA THR A 305 8.26 36.36 30.40
C THR A 305 6.93 35.63 30.59
N GLY A 306 5.90 36.01 29.83
CA GLY A 306 4.59 35.38 29.89
C GLY A 306 4.53 34.02 29.19
N ASN A 307 5.06 33.93 27.97
CA ASN A 307 4.90 32.74 27.13
C ASN A 307 5.97 31.68 27.38
N GLY A 308 7.09 32.06 28.01
CA GLY A 308 8.32 31.28 27.98
C GLY A 308 8.85 31.15 26.57
N ASN A 309 9.54 30.05 26.27
CA ASN A 309 9.87 29.68 24.91
C ASN A 309 8.60 29.32 24.14
N PHE A 310 8.40 29.92 22.97
CA PHE A 310 7.22 29.69 22.17
C PHE A 310 7.50 29.64 20.68
N VAL A 311 6.58 29.01 19.97
CA VAL A 311 6.50 28.98 18.50
C VAL A 311 5.11 29.42 18.09
N LYS A 312 5.01 30.26 17.07
CA LYS A 312 3.76 30.64 16.38
C LYS A 312 3.84 30.20 14.92
N VAL A 313 2.84 29.45 14.46
CA VAL A 313 2.75 28.94 13.09
C VAL A 313 1.56 29.60 12.40
N LYS A 314 1.81 30.25 11.27
CA LYS A 314 0.77 30.75 10.38
C LYS A 314 0.41 29.66 9.38
N HIS A 315 -0.87 29.29 9.30
CA HIS A 315 -1.33 28.22 8.42
C HIS A 315 -1.84 28.77 7.10
N ASN A 316 -2.67 29.81 7.14
CA ASN A 316 -3.16 30.52 5.98
C ASN A 316 -3.56 31.97 6.36
N SER A 317 -4.36 32.64 5.52
CA SER A 317 -4.85 34.00 5.79
C SER A 317 -5.79 34.08 7.00
N THR A 318 -6.47 32.99 7.35
CA THR A 318 -7.48 32.92 8.40
C THR A 318 -6.90 32.42 9.74
N TYR A 319 -6.01 31.43 9.72
CA TYR A 319 -5.65 30.67 10.91
C TYR A 319 -4.17 30.74 11.28
N SER A 320 -3.89 30.84 12.58
CA SER A 320 -2.56 30.61 13.15
C SER A 320 -2.67 29.90 14.52
N THR A 321 -1.59 29.24 14.93
CA THR A 321 -1.51 28.54 16.22
C THR A 321 -0.25 28.94 16.97
N GLN A 322 -0.30 28.92 18.29
CA GLN A 322 0.82 29.26 19.16
C GLN A 322 0.99 28.22 20.25
N TYR A 323 2.24 27.87 20.54
CA TYR A 323 2.65 26.79 21.44
C TYR A 323 3.65 27.36 22.42
N LEU A 324 3.33 27.33 23.72
CA LEU A 324 4.04 28.06 24.77
C LEU A 324 4.76 27.11 25.73
N HIS A 325 5.53 27.71 26.64
CA HIS A 325 6.18 27.08 27.79
C HIS A 325 7.18 25.97 27.43
N MET A 326 7.77 26.03 26.23
CA MET A 326 8.66 24.97 25.75
C MET A 326 9.96 24.90 26.56
N SER A 327 10.48 23.70 26.78
CA SER A 327 11.86 23.53 27.25
C SER A 327 12.86 23.82 26.13
N ARG A 328 12.51 23.43 24.90
CA ARG A 328 13.36 23.60 23.72
C ARG A 328 12.52 23.84 22.47
N ILE A 329 12.93 24.85 21.70
CA ILE A 329 12.41 25.12 20.36
C ILE A 329 13.26 24.32 19.36
N LEU A 330 12.62 23.65 18.39
CA LEU A 330 13.28 22.81 17.39
C LEU A 330 13.13 23.32 15.96
N VAL A 331 12.52 24.50 15.78
CA VAL A 331 12.27 25.15 14.50
C VAL A 331 12.66 26.62 14.53
N ARG A 332 12.83 27.24 13.37
CA ARG A 332 13.19 28.66 13.25
C ARG A 332 12.13 29.45 12.48
N ARG A 333 12.08 30.76 12.70
CA ARG A 333 11.24 31.68 11.91
C ARG A 333 11.48 31.50 10.41
N GLY A 334 10.41 31.51 9.63
CA GLY A 334 10.42 31.29 8.17
C GLY A 334 10.44 29.81 7.75
N GLN A 335 10.64 28.87 8.67
CA GLN A 335 10.65 27.45 8.33
C GLN A 335 9.25 26.95 7.95
N HIS A 336 9.16 26.23 6.84
CA HIS A 336 7.96 25.46 6.49
C HIS A 336 7.84 24.24 7.39
N VAL A 337 6.64 24.00 7.92
CA VAL A 337 6.33 22.86 8.77
C VAL A 337 5.11 22.11 8.24
N ILE A 338 5.15 20.78 8.32
CA ILE A 338 4.02 19.93 7.95
C ILE A 338 3.19 19.58 9.18
N GLN A 339 1.90 19.28 8.99
CA GLN A 339 1.01 18.86 10.08
C GLN A 339 1.59 17.65 10.82
N GLY A 340 1.66 17.72 12.16
CA GLY A 340 2.22 16.68 13.02
C GLY A 340 3.73 16.71 13.15
N GLN A 341 4.44 17.61 12.46
CA GLN A 341 5.87 17.81 12.65
C GLN A 341 6.17 18.29 14.07
N VAL A 342 7.20 17.70 14.69
CA VAL A 342 7.70 18.14 16.00
C VAL A 342 8.36 19.51 15.86
N ILE A 343 7.86 20.49 16.60
CA ILE A 343 8.33 21.88 16.58
C ILE A 343 9.04 22.30 17.87
N GLY A 344 8.91 21.51 18.93
CA GLY A 344 9.52 21.79 20.21
C GLY A 344 9.27 20.68 21.23
N ARG A 345 9.66 20.94 22.47
CA ARG A 345 9.48 20.02 23.60
C ARG A 345 8.80 20.70 24.77
N VAL A 346 7.94 19.97 25.46
CA VAL A 346 7.25 20.45 26.68
C VAL A 346 8.26 20.89 27.71
N GLY A 347 7.98 22.00 28.37
CA GLY A 347 8.72 22.50 29.51
C GLY A 347 7.79 23.22 30.47
N SER A 348 8.37 24.12 31.26
CA SER A 348 7.66 24.97 32.21
C SER A 348 8.27 26.39 32.23
N THR A 349 8.75 26.87 31.09
CA THR A 349 9.40 28.19 30.99
C THR A 349 8.36 29.33 30.97
N GLY A 350 8.75 30.51 31.44
CA GLY A 350 7.85 31.67 31.52
C GLY A 350 6.81 31.49 32.63
N LEU A 351 5.60 32.01 32.43
CA LEU A 351 4.54 31.95 33.43
C LEU A 351 3.81 30.59 33.37
N ALA A 352 4.40 29.57 33.98
CA ALA A 352 3.87 28.21 34.05
C ALA A 352 4.03 27.61 35.46
N THR A 353 3.00 26.94 35.97
CA THR A 353 3.03 26.27 37.28
C THR A 353 3.70 24.89 37.26
N GLY A 354 3.88 24.31 36.08
CA GLY A 354 4.48 23.00 35.91
C GLY A 354 4.50 22.57 34.44
N PRO A 355 5.04 21.38 34.12
CA PRO A 355 5.21 20.93 32.74
C PRO A 355 3.89 20.78 31.97
N HIS A 356 3.70 21.63 30.95
CA HIS A 356 2.56 21.58 30.03
C HIS A 356 2.86 22.34 28.73
N VAL A 357 2.00 22.18 27.73
CA VAL A 357 1.92 23.12 26.59
C VAL A 357 0.63 23.93 26.70
N CYS A 358 0.75 25.26 26.69
CA CYS A 358 -0.39 26.14 26.48
C CYS A 358 -0.57 26.33 24.97
N TYR A 359 -1.63 25.73 24.43
CA TYR A 359 -1.99 25.79 23.02
C TYR A 359 -3.00 26.89 22.77
N ARG A 360 -2.65 27.85 21.91
CA ARG A 360 -3.51 28.99 21.57
C ARG A 360 -3.87 28.93 20.09
N PHE A 361 -5.15 29.12 19.81
CA PHE A 361 -5.69 29.10 18.46
C PHE A 361 -6.17 30.49 18.06
N TRP A 362 -5.81 30.92 16.86
CA TRP A 362 -6.15 32.24 16.34
C TRP A 362 -6.96 32.09 15.05
N LYS A 363 -8.10 32.79 14.97
CA LYS A 363 -8.92 32.92 13.76
C LYS A 363 -9.08 34.41 13.46
N ASN A 364 -8.70 34.83 12.26
CA ASN A 364 -8.74 36.24 11.82
C ASN A 364 -8.07 37.20 12.82
N GLY A 365 -6.91 36.80 13.36
CA GLY A 365 -6.17 37.61 14.33
C GLY A 365 -6.71 37.62 15.76
N VAL A 366 -7.78 36.86 16.08
CA VAL A 366 -8.37 36.79 17.42
C VAL A 366 -8.20 35.40 18.03
N GLN A 367 -7.86 35.34 19.32
CA GLN A 367 -7.75 34.08 20.07
C GLN A 367 -9.13 33.48 20.36
N VAL A 368 -9.28 32.19 20.08
CA VAL A 368 -10.57 31.48 20.16
C VAL A 368 -10.40 30.09 20.78
N ASP A 369 -11.49 29.54 21.31
CA ASP A 369 -11.51 28.18 21.88
C ASP A 369 -11.45 27.12 20.77
N ALA A 370 -10.27 26.52 20.59
CA ALA A 370 -10.05 25.47 19.59
C ALA A 370 -11.01 24.27 19.74
N LEU A 371 -11.44 23.96 20.97
CA LEU A 371 -12.27 22.77 21.25
C LEU A 371 -13.74 22.98 20.88
N LYS A 372 -14.17 24.23 20.66
CA LYS A 372 -15.54 24.58 20.25
C LYS A 372 -15.67 24.91 18.77
N LEU A 373 -14.55 25.07 18.06
CA LEU A 373 -14.58 25.40 16.64
C LEU A 373 -14.97 24.18 15.80
N LYS A 374 -15.93 24.40 14.89
CA LYS A 374 -16.08 23.55 13.70
C LYS A 374 -14.98 23.94 12.71
N LEU A 375 -13.85 23.24 12.82
CA LEU A 375 -12.71 23.46 11.94
C LEU A 375 -13.02 22.91 10.55
N PRO A 376 -12.52 23.55 9.48
CA PRO A 376 -12.71 23.02 8.14
C PRO A 376 -11.99 21.68 8.01
N ASN A 377 -12.55 20.80 7.19
CA ASN A 377 -11.79 19.73 6.56
C ASN A 377 -10.63 20.38 5.77
N GLY A 378 -9.56 19.66 5.42
CA GLY A 378 -8.36 20.21 4.77
C GLY A 378 -8.63 21.14 3.58
N GLU A 379 -7.59 21.79 3.04
CA GLU A 379 -7.79 22.78 1.97
C GLU A 379 -8.63 22.19 0.82
N PRO A 380 -9.81 22.77 0.54
CA PRO A 380 -10.67 22.24 -0.50
C PRO A 380 -9.95 22.31 -1.84
N MET A 381 -10.28 21.36 -2.70
CA MET A 381 -9.71 21.31 -4.04
C MET A 381 -9.93 22.63 -4.78
N ASN A 382 -8.90 23.15 -5.46
CA ASN A 382 -9.07 24.34 -6.29
C ASN A 382 -10.09 24.09 -7.41
N SER A 383 -10.77 25.15 -7.87
CA SER A 383 -11.88 25.05 -8.83
C SER A 383 -11.48 24.40 -10.15
N SER A 384 -10.27 24.68 -10.66
CA SER A 384 -9.71 24.08 -11.88
C SER A 384 -9.57 22.56 -11.76
N SER A 385 -9.10 22.08 -10.61
CA SER A 385 -8.89 20.65 -10.35
C SER A 385 -10.19 19.90 -10.10
N LYS A 386 -11.22 20.57 -9.57
CA LYS A 386 -12.52 19.95 -9.25
C LYS A 386 -13.18 19.30 -10.47
N LYS A 387 -13.11 19.93 -11.66
CA LYS A 387 -13.67 19.34 -12.89
C LYS A 387 -12.95 18.05 -13.30
N ARG A 388 -11.61 18.03 -13.19
CA ARG A 388 -10.80 16.83 -13.47
C ARG A 388 -11.10 15.72 -12.46
N PHE A 389 -11.21 16.08 -11.19
CA PHE A 389 -11.54 15.15 -10.11
C PHE A 389 -12.89 14.48 -10.33
N LEU A 390 -13.96 15.24 -10.55
CA LEU A 390 -15.30 14.70 -10.77
C LEU A 390 -15.33 13.72 -11.95
N LYS A 391 -14.65 14.05 -13.05
CA LYS A 391 -14.52 13.16 -14.22
C LYS A 391 -13.76 11.86 -13.88
N GLN A 392 -12.73 11.94 -13.03
CA GLN A 392 -11.93 10.78 -12.64
C GLN A 392 -12.70 9.85 -11.70
N ILE A 393 -13.46 10.40 -10.75
CA ILE A 393 -14.15 9.60 -9.73
C ILE A 393 -15.46 9.00 -10.21
N GLU A 394 -16.09 9.56 -11.25
CA GLU A 394 -17.39 9.09 -11.75
C GLU A 394 -17.45 7.57 -12.02
N PRO A 395 -16.54 6.96 -12.81
CA PRO A 395 -16.57 5.51 -13.04
C PRO A 395 -16.30 4.72 -11.76
N LEU A 396 -15.38 5.19 -10.92
CA LEU A 396 -15.03 4.54 -9.66
C LEU A 396 -16.21 4.55 -8.68
N LYS A 397 -16.89 5.69 -8.54
CA LYS A 397 -18.06 5.84 -7.67
C LYS A 397 -19.19 4.91 -8.13
N ARG A 398 -19.49 4.86 -9.43
CA ARG A 398 -20.50 3.94 -9.98
C ARG A 398 -20.17 2.48 -9.68
N GLU A 399 -18.91 2.09 -9.82
CA GLU A 399 -18.46 0.73 -9.51
C GLU A 399 -18.62 0.40 -8.02
N LEU A 400 -18.22 1.31 -7.13
CA LEU A 400 -18.40 1.17 -5.68
C LEU A 400 -19.88 1.04 -5.29
N ASP A 401 -20.74 1.91 -5.82
CA ASP A 401 -22.16 1.94 -5.51
C ASP A 401 -22.84 0.64 -5.97
N SER A 402 -22.46 0.14 -7.16
CA SER A 402 -22.99 -1.11 -7.72
C SER A 402 -22.67 -2.34 -6.86
N VAL A 403 -21.42 -2.50 -6.40
CA VAL A 403 -21.04 -3.70 -5.60
C VAL A 403 -21.63 -3.70 -4.19
N ALA A 404 -22.09 -2.55 -3.71
CA ALA A 404 -22.70 -2.41 -2.39
C ALA A 404 -24.23 -2.29 -2.42
N ASN A 405 -24.85 -2.40 -3.60
CA ASN A 405 -26.29 -2.26 -3.82
C ASN A 405 -26.85 -0.94 -3.26
N LEU A 406 -26.20 0.17 -3.61
CA LEU A 406 -26.62 1.54 -3.25
C LEU A 406 -27.50 2.20 -4.32
#